data_AF-A0A6P8J5B8-F1
#
_entry.id   AF-A0A6P8J5B8-F1
#
_cell.length_a   1.000
_cell.length_b   1.000
_cell.length_c   1.000
_cell.angle_alpha   90.00
_cell.angle_beta   90.00
_cell.angle_gamma   90.00
#
_symmetry.space_group_name_H-M   'P 1'
#
loop_
_entity.id
_entity.type
_entity.pdbx_description
1 polymer ?
#
loop_
_entity_poly.entity_id
_entity_poly.type
_entity_poly.pdbx_seq_one_letter_code
_entity_poly.pdbx_strand_id
1 'polypeptide(L)'
;MNRKIILNLIAICVALVQFADSAYQVHKNTPIPVYTSKSPVIIPQTKLGFRSNLGRNVFFGYMLYRYGLMEAPVYRGRYPIHRSTVEIPDERAIRVNFTKEIMLDSNGTICLNSTKSYTIAPNKSVVLTSVRYSNIRGGLSTEYFGDNRTVTIDMNTLNQTVEITTRVLYRGTIVANTSCTQVMSVMNGTIVRMYATNPNADTSAAIASVQSSFLALILSSLIYCAL
;
A
#
# COMPACT_ATOMS: atom_id res chain seq x y z
N MET A 1 -46.25 11.14 -38.20
CA MET A 1 -45.60 11.13 -36.86
C MET A 1 -45.29 12.56 -36.47
N ASN A 2 -45.77 13.03 -35.31
CA ASN A 2 -45.80 14.45 -34.97
C ASN A 2 -44.39 14.95 -34.61
N ARG A 3 -43.87 15.96 -35.35
CA ARG A 3 -42.50 16.50 -35.24
C ARG A 3 -42.14 16.88 -33.79
N LYS A 4 -43.12 17.35 -33.00
CA LYS A 4 -42.98 17.67 -31.57
C LYS A 4 -42.66 16.45 -30.68
N ILE A 5 -43.19 15.27 -31.01
CA ILE A 5 -42.96 14.04 -30.24
C ILE A 5 -41.52 13.55 -30.43
N ILE A 6 -41.01 13.63 -31.67
CA ILE A 6 -39.63 13.24 -31.99
C ILE A 6 -38.63 14.18 -31.30
N LEU A 7 -38.87 15.49 -31.33
CA LEU A 7 -38.02 16.47 -30.65
C LEU A 7 -37.98 16.27 -29.13
N ASN A 8 -39.12 15.95 -28.50
CA ASN A 8 -39.16 15.66 -27.06
C ASN A 8 -38.43 14.36 -26.70
N LEU A 9 -38.55 13.30 -27.51
CA LEU A 9 -37.82 12.05 -27.31
C LEU A 9 -36.30 12.23 -27.45
N ILE A 10 -35.86 13.04 -28.43
CA ILE A 10 -34.45 13.38 -28.59
C ILE A 10 -33.95 14.20 -27.39
N ALA A 11 -34.71 15.20 -26.94
CA ALA A 11 -34.33 16.01 -25.78
C ALA A 11 -34.20 15.17 -24.49
N ILE A 12 -35.11 14.20 -24.28
CA ILE A 12 -35.05 13.27 -23.13
C ILE A 12 -33.84 12.35 -23.24
N CYS A 13 -33.55 11.79 -24.43
CA CYS A 13 -32.35 10.97 -24.63
C CYS A 13 -31.06 11.76 -24.40
N VAL A 14 -30.97 12.99 -24.91
CA VAL A 14 -29.79 13.86 -24.70
C VAL A 14 -29.64 14.19 -23.22
N ALA A 15 -30.72 14.52 -22.52
CA ALA A 15 -30.69 14.75 -21.09
C ALA A 15 -30.25 13.50 -20.31
N LEU A 16 -30.79 12.32 -20.63
CA LEU A 16 -30.42 11.06 -19.95
C LEU A 16 -28.95 10.67 -20.20
N VAL A 17 -28.42 10.90 -21.39
CA VAL A 17 -26.99 10.68 -21.70
C VAL A 17 -26.11 11.67 -20.92
N GLN A 18 -26.50 12.95 -20.83
CA GLN A 18 -25.78 13.96 -20.04
C GLN A 18 -25.85 13.68 -18.52
N PHE A 19 -26.98 13.18 -18.02
CA PHE A 19 -27.13 12.79 -16.61
C PHE A 19 -26.27 11.57 -16.27
N ALA A 20 -26.14 10.60 -17.19
CA ALA A 20 -25.27 9.43 -17.02
C ALA A 20 -23.77 9.79 -17.02
N ASP A 21 -23.33 10.75 -17.84
CA ASP A 21 -21.93 11.22 -17.88
C ASP A 21 -21.49 12.00 -16.64
N SER A 22 -22.42 12.63 -15.91
CA SER A 22 -22.09 13.38 -14.70
C SER A 22 -21.81 12.51 -13.47
N ALA A 23 -22.14 11.20 -13.51
CA ALA A 23 -22.20 10.37 -12.31
C ALA A 23 -20.88 9.69 -11.92
N TYR A 24 -19.85 9.63 -12.80
CA TYR A 24 -18.54 9.11 -12.40
C TYR A 24 -17.40 9.64 -13.27
N GLN A 25 -17.03 10.90 -13.06
CA GLN A 25 -15.79 11.42 -13.61
C GLN A 25 -14.60 11.00 -12.75
N VAL A 26 -13.67 10.24 -13.35
CA VAL A 26 -12.40 9.93 -12.70
C VAL A 26 -11.48 11.13 -12.88
N HIS A 27 -11.01 11.69 -11.76
CA HIS A 27 -10.02 12.75 -11.75
C HIS A 27 -8.65 12.20 -11.33
N LYS A 28 -7.60 13.01 -11.51
CA LYS A 28 -6.20 12.63 -11.20
C LYS A 28 -6.00 12.08 -9.80
N ASN A 29 -6.80 12.53 -8.83
CA ASN A 29 -6.69 12.11 -7.42
C ASN A 29 -7.79 11.14 -6.99
N THR A 30 -8.68 10.72 -7.90
CA THR A 30 -9.70 9.71 -7.59
C THR A 30 -9.00 8.42 -7.17
N PRO A 31 -9.26 7.88 -5.97
CA PRO A 31 -8.61 6.65 -5.51
C PRO A 31 -8.85 5.47 -6.46
N ILE A 32 -7.84 4.63 -6.67
CA ILE A 32 -8.02 3.37 -7.39
C ILE A 32 -8.69 2.36 -6.44
N PRO A 33 -9.83 1.75 -6.82
CA PRO A 33 -10.48 0.73 -6.01
C PRO A 33 -9.59 -0.48 -5.77
N VAL A 34 -9.73 -1.08 -4.59
CA VAL A 34 -8.93 -2.24 -4.19
C VAL A 34 -9.77 -3.50 -4.35
N TYR A 35 -9.35 -4.37 -5.27
CA TYR A 35 -10.02 -5.65 -5.53
C TYR A 35 -9.21 -6.84 -5.03
N THR A 36 -7.88 -6.73 -5.05
CA THR A 36 -6.95 -7.75 -4.57
C THR A 36 -5.77 -7.11 -3.85
N SER A 37 -4.94 -7.91 -3.16
CA SER A 37 -3.71 -7.41 -2.53
C SER A 37 -2.73 -6.78 -3.52
N LYS A 38 -2.86 -7.11 -4.81
CA LYS A 38 -2.04 -6.64 -5.93
C LYS A 38 -2.61 -5.39 -6.62
N SER A 39 -3.80 -4.93 -6.24
CA SER A 39 -4.42 -3.74 -6.84
C SER A 39 -3.48 -2.54 -6.70
N PRO A 40 -3.21 -1.81 -7.80
CA PRO A 40 -2.31 -0.67 -7.79
C PRO A 40 -2.88 0.48 -6.97
N VAL A 41 -2.02 1.45 -6.68
CA VAL A 41 -2.36 2.63 -5.88
C VAL A 41 -1.84 3.90 -6.52
N ILE A 42 -2.37 5.04 -6.10
CA ILE A 42 -1.81 6.37 -6.40
C ILE A 42 -1.17 6.96 -5.15
N ILE A 43 -0.26 7.93 -5.32
CA ILE A 43 0.45 8.59 -4.20
C ILE A 43 -0.49 9.00 -3.05
N PRO A 44 -1.66 9.65 -3.29
CA PRO A 44 -2.60 10.01 -2.23
C PRO A 44 -3.14 8.85 -1.38
N GLN A 45 -3.14 7.62 -1.90
CA GLN A 45 -3.57 6.42 -1.17
C GLN A 45 -2.45 5.80 -0.31
N THR A 46 -1.29 6.44 -0.25
CA THR A 46 -0.09 5.92 0.43
C THR A 46 0.42 6.88 1.48
N LYS A 47 1.22 6.36 2.40
CA LYS A 47 1.98 7.16 3.38
C LYS A 47 3.48 6.98 3.19
N LEU A 48 4.22 8.04 3.47
CA LEU A 48 5.67 7.97 3.63
C LEU A 48 5.99 7.30 4.97
N GLY A 49 6.94 6.38 4.98
CA GLY A 49 7.47 5.82 6.22
C GLY A 49 8.33 6.84 6.96
N PHE A 50 8.02 7.14 8.23
CA PHE A 50 8.81 8.05 9.05
C PHE A 50 9.82 7.30 9.92
N ARG A 51 11.05 7.83 10.04
CA ARG A 51 12.16 7.21 10.81
C ARG A 51 12.06 7.41 12.33
N SER A 52 11.07 8.15 12.82
CA SER A 52 10.96 8.52 14.25
C SER A 52 10.88 7.32 15.20
N ASN A 53 10.50 6.13 14.71
CA ASN A 53 10.33 4.93 15.53
C ASN A 53 11.47 3.90 15.42
N LEU A 54 12.60 4.21 14.75
CA LEU A 54 13.71 3.25 14.58
C LEU A 54 14.40 2.90 15.91
N GLY A 55 14.44 3.85 16.84
CA GLY A 55 15.08 3.70 18.16
C GLY A 55 14.10 3.44 19.31
N ARG A 56 12.87 2.99 19.02
CA ARG A 56 11.88 2.78 20.08
C ARG A 56 12.38 1.74 21.08
N ASN A 57 12.01 1.94 22.34
CA ASN A 57 12.37 1.08 23.48
C ASN A 57 11.13 0.46 24.12
N VAL A 58 9.96 0.53 23.49
CA VAL A 58 8.73 -0.09 23.99
C VAL A 58 8.24 -1.10 22.96
N PHE A 59 8.02 -2.34 23.42
CA PHE A 59 7.63 -3.47 22.58
C PHE A 59 6.58 -4.32 23.25
N PHE A 60 5.71 -4.92 22.45
CA PHE A 60 4.80 -5.95 22.95
C PHE A 60 5.55 -7.26 23.20
N GLY A 61 5.16 -8.02 24.23
CA GLY A 61 5.67 -9.38 24.44
C GLY A 61 5.37 -10.25 23.22
N TYR A 62 4.12 -10.23 22.78
CA TYR A 62 3.65 -10.81 21.54
C TYR A 62 2.48 -9.98 20.99
N MET A 63 2.58 -9.54 19.74
CA MET A 63 1.51 -8.85 19.04
C MET A 63 1.47 -9.27 17.58
N LEU A 64 0.28 -9.57 17.06
CA LEU A 64 0.04 -9.82 15.64
C LEU A 64 -1.15 -8.97 15.21
N TYR A 65 -0.90 -8.04 14.30
CA TYR A 65 -1.95 -7.23 13.70
C TYR A 65 -2.12 -7.64 12.23
N ARG A 66 -3.31 -8.08 11.85
CA ARG A 66 -3.67 -8.43 10.48
C ARG A 66 -4.56 -7.35 9.90
N TYR A 67 -4.30 -6.95 8.67
CA TYR A 67 -5.05 -5.89 8.00
C TYR A 67 -6.03 -6.49 6.99
N GLY A 68 -7.26 -5.97 6.98
CA GLY A 68 -8.19 -6.19 5.88
C GLY A 68 -7.71 -5.46 4.62
N LEU A 69 -8.12 -5.95 3.44
CA LEU A 69 -7.63 -5.45 2.16
C LEU A 69 -7.83 -3.92 1.96
N MET A 70 -8.98 -3.41 2.40
CA MET A 70 -9.38 -2.01 2.28
C MET A 70 -8.69 -1.10 3.32
N GLU A 71 -8.38 -1.65 4.49
CA GLU A 71 -7.82 -0.91 5.63
C GLU A 71 -6.28 -1.03 5.71
N ALA A 72 -5.71 -1.91 4.89
CA ALA A 72 -4.28 -2.18 4.82
C ALA A 72 -3.49 -0.90 4.56
N PRO A 73 -2.56 -0.52 5.45
CA PRO A 73 -1.72 0.63 5.22
C PRO A 73 -0.81 0.35 4.04
N VAL A 74 -0.68 1.35 3.18
CA VAL A 74 0.18 1.31 2.00
C VAL A 74 1.33 2.28 2.18
N TYR A 75 2.56 1.76 2.19
CA TYR A 75 3.77 2.57 2.38
C TYR A 75 4.49 2.79 1.06
N ARG A 76 4.99 4.01 0.85
CA ARG A 76 5.84 4.38 -0.29
C ARG A 76 7.17 4.97 0.16
N GLY A 77 8.19 4.88 -0.70
CA GLY A 77 9.54 5.38 -0.50
C GLY A 77 10.35 4.63 0.56
N ARG A 78 9.76 4.37 1.74
CA ARG A 78 10.38 3.57 2.79
C ARG A 78 9.38 2.96 3.76
N TYR A 79 9.79 1.88 4.42
CA TYR A 79 9.13 1.26 5.57
C TYR A 79 10.10 1.18 6.75
N PRO A 80 9.84 1.88 7.87
CA PRO A 80 10.63 1.77 9.08
C PRO A 80 10.28 0.45 9.79
N ILE A 81 11.29 -0.32 10.17
CA ILE A 81 11.17 -1.49 11.05
C ILE A 81 12.19 -1.32 12.20
N HIS A 82 12.02 -1.97 13.35
CA HIS A 82 12.88 -1.69 14.51
C HIS A 82 14.37 -1.73 14.14
N ARG A 83 15.10 -0.63 14.36
CA ARG A 83 16.53 -0.44 14.04
C ARG A 83 16.95 -0.56 12.57
N SER A 84 16.02 -0.71 11.62
CA SER A 84 16.33 -0.80 10.20
C SER A 84 15.30 -0.08 9.35
N THR A 85 15.69 0.37 8.17
CA THR A 85 14.75 0.95 7.20
C THR A 85 14.77 0.12 5.94
N VAL A 86 13.60 -0.12 5.38
CA VAL A 86 13.48 -0.70 4.05
C VAL A 86 13.15 0.40 3.06
N GLU A 87 13.93 0.54 2.01
CA GLU A 87 13.65 1.44 0.89
C GLU A 87 12.77 0.75 -0.15
N ILE A 88 11.76 1.51 -0.59
CA ILE A 88 10.76 1.08 -1.55
C ILE A 88 10.97 1.93 -2.81
N PRO A 89 11.19 1.32 -3.98
CA PRO A 89 11.34 2.07 -5.24
C PRO A 89 10.18 3.05 -5.50
N ASP A 90 10.48 4.16 -6.18
CA ASP A 90 9.55 5.29 -6.33
C ASP A 90 8.26 4.94 -7.09
N GLU A 91 8.31 3.99 -8.03
CA GLU A 91 7.14 3.48 -8.77
C GLU A 91 6.45 2.28 -8.09
N ARG A 92 6.79 2.03 -6.82
CA ARG A 92 6.29 0.90 -6.02
C ARG A 92 5.79 1.37 -4.65
N ALA A 93 4.92 0.54 -4.08
CA ALA A 93 4.47 0.66 -2.71
C ALA A 93 4.31 -0.74 -2.09
N ILE A 94 4.28 -0.81 -0.76
CA ILE A 94 3.96 -2.05 -0.05
C ILE A 94 2.60 -1.89 0.60
N ARG A 95 1.64 -2.73 0.19
CA ARG A 95 0.38 -2.90 0.91
C ARG A 95 0.59 -3.94 2.00
N VAL A 96 0.52 -3.53 3.25
CA VAL A 96 0.80 -4.40 4.40
C VAL A 96 -0.36 -5.35 4.64
N ASN A 97 -0.04 -6.64 4.76
CA ASN A 97 -0.99 -7.69 5.10
C ASN A 97 -1.02 -7.94 6.61
N PHE A 98 0.15 -8.02 7.25
CA PHE A 98 0.24 -8.08 8.70
C PHE A 98 1.56 -7.52 9.23
N THR A 99 1.54 -7.15 10.50
CA THR A 99 2.74 -6.86 11.29
C THR A 99 2.76 -7.73 12.53
N LYS A 100 3.94 -8.19 12.92
CA LYS A 100 4.13 -9.02 14.10
C LYS A 100 5.28 -8.48 14.94
N GLU A 101 5.10 -8.48 16.26
CA GLU A 101 6.14 -8.18 17.23
C GLU A 101 6.23 -9.33 18.23
N ILE A 102 7.45 -9.75 18.54
CA ILE A 102 7.69 -10.87 19.45
C ILE A 102 8.94 -10.59 20.27
N MET A 103 8.87 -10.82 21.58
CA MET A 103 10.04 -10.93 22.44
C MET A 103 10.48 -12.38 22.53
N LEU A 104 11.78 -12.62 22.35
CA LEU A 104 12.37 -13.95 22.38
C LEU A 104 13.47 -14.07 23.45
N ASP A 105 13.69 -15.28 23.92
CA ASP A 105 14.83 -15.66 24.73
C ASP A 105 16.11 -15.84 23.88
N SER A 106 17.21 -16.27 24.51
CA SER A 106 18.49 -16.50 23.83
C SER A 106 18.42 -17.58 22.74
N ASN A 107 17.50 -18.53 22.88
CA ASN A 107 17.31 -19.65 21.95
C ASN A 107 16.38 -19.28 20.78
N GLY A 108 15.76 -18.09 20.82
CA GLY A 108 14.77 -17.68 19.82
C GLY A 108 13.35 -18.19 20.10
N THR A 109 13.09 -18.66 21.32
CA THR A 109 11.75 -19.05 21.76
C THR A 109 11.02 -17.85 22.33
N ILE A 110 9.69 -17.80 22.16
CA ILE A 110 8.85 -16.74 22.75
C ILE A 110 9.03 -16.74 24.27
N CYS A 111 9.56 -15.65 24.82
CA CYS A 111 9.79 -15.49 26.26
C CYS A 111 8.58 -14.83 26.97
N LEU A 112 7.79 -14.03 26.25
CA LEU A 112 6.60 -13.37 26.76
C LEU A 112 5.45 -13.51 25.76
N ASN A 113 4.47 -14.35 26.07
CA ASN A 113 3.28 -14.50 25.25
C ASN A 113 2.14 -13.59 25.76
N SER A 114 2.31 -12.27 25.59
CA SER A 114 1.34 -11.28 26.09
C SER A 114 1.27 -10.05 25.20
N THR A 115 0.06 -9.52 25.01
CA THR A 115 -0.21 -8.25 24.33
C THR A 115 0.12 -7.01 25.17
N LYS A 116 0.75 -7.19 26.34
CA LYS A 116 1.27 -6.08 27.15
C LYS A 116 2.51 -5.47 26.51
N SER A 117 2.64 -4.16 26.64
CA SER A 117 3.85 -3.42 26.27
C SER A 117 4.86 -3.43 27.40
N TYR A 118 6.14 -3.56 27.05
CA TYR A 118 7.27 -3.58 27.96
C TYR A 118 8.31 -2.59 27.48
N THR A 119 8.82 -1.78 28.40
CA THR A 119 10.00 -0.96 28.15
C THR A 119 11.24 -1.84 28.24
N ILE A 120 12.03 -1.87 27.17
CA ILE A 120 13.26 -2.65 27.09
C ILE A 120 14.46 -1.83 27.56
N ALA A 121 15.39 -2.47 28.26
CA ALA A 121 16.64 -1.85 28.69
C ALA A 121 17.51 -1.46 27.47
N PRO A 122 18.04 -0.22 27.42
CA PRO A 122 18.97 0.18 26.37
C PRO A 122 20.31 -0.55 26.58
N ASN A 123 20.56 -1.58 25.76
CA ASN A 123 21.79 -2.36 25.82
C ASN A 123 22.46 -2.43 24.45
N LYS A 124 23.77 -2.75 24.46
CA LYS A 124 24.49 -3.12 23.23
C LYS A 124 23.75 -4.28 22.56
N SER A 125 23.54 -4.14 21.26
CA SER A 125 22.73 -5.07 20.49
C SER A 125 23.34 -5.35 19.13
N VAL A 126 23.04 -6.53 18.60
CA VAL A 126 23.29 -6.92 17.20
C VAL A 126 21.96 -6.88 16.47
N VAL A 127 21.94 -6.24 15.31
CA VAL A 127 20.74 -6.12 14.46
C VAL A 127 20.95 -6.98 13.22
N LEU A 128 19.99 -7.88 13.00
CA LEU A 128 19.87 -8.70 11.81
C LEU A 128 18.56 -8.35 11.12
N THR A 129 18.61 -7.94 9.86
CA THR A 129 17.42 -7.72 9.04
C THR A 129 17.45 -8.69 7.86
N SER A 130 16.33 -9.33 7.58
CA SER A 130 16.16 -10.21 6.42
C SER A 130 14.97 -9.77 5.58
N VAL A 131 15.12 -9.92 4.27
CA VAL A 131 14.05 -9.70 3.29
C VAL A 131 13.89 -10.97 2.48
N ARG A 132 12.66 -11.49 2.46
CA ARG A 132 12.30 -12.73 1.78
C ARG A 132 11.12 -12.49 0.84
N TYR A 133 11.20 -13.02 -0.38
CA TYR A 133 10.15 -12.93 -1.39
C TYR A 133 9.49 -14.29 -1.60
N SER A 134 8.15 -14.32 -1.71
CA SER A 134 7.40 -15.58 -1.76
C SER A 134 7.49 -16.32 -3.10
N ASN A 135 7.76 -15.62 -4.22
CA ASN A 135 7.69 -16.20 -5.58
C ASN A 135 9.05 -16.53 -6.20
N ILE A 136 10.14 -16.41 -5.46
CA ILE A 136 11.46 -16.87 -5.94
C ILE A 136 11.56 -18.35 -5.60
N ARG A 137 11.62 -19.24 -6.62
CA ARG A 137 11.86 -20.68 -6.42
C ARG A 137 13.11 -20.86 -5.54
N GLY A 138 12.96 -21.51 -4.38
CA GLY A 138 14.01 -21.67 -3.37
C GLY A 138 13.97 -20.67 -2.19
N GLY A 139 13.06 -19.69 -2.21
CA GLY A 139 12.82 -18.81 -1.05
C GLY A 139 14.03 -17.95 -0.67
N LEU A 140 14.74 -17.41 -1.68
CA LEU A 140 15.95 -16.60 -1.46
C LEU A 140 15.66 -15.48 -0.45
N SER A 141 16.30 -15.58 0.71
CA SER A 141 16.30 -14.57 1.76
C SER A 141 17.63 -13.85 1.69
N THR A 142 17.62 -12.53 1.61
CA THR A 142 18.85 -11.74 1.74
C THR A 142 18.94 -11.23 3.16
N GLU A 143 20.06 -11.51 3.82
CA GLU A 143 20.33 -11.09 5.20
C GLU A 143 21.30 -9.92 5.22
N TYR A 144 21.01 -8.97 6.10
CA TYR A 144 21.74 -7.73 6.26
C TYR A 144 22.10 -7.54 7.74
N PHE A 145 23.36 -7.22 8.00
CA PHE A 145 23.90 -7.06 9.36
C PHE A 145 24.18 -5.58 9.69
N GLY A 146 23.81 -5.16 10.89
CA GLY A 146 24.14 -3.85 11.46
C GLY A 146 22.91 -2.97 11.76
N ASP A 147 23.14 -1.96 12.60
CA ASP A 147 22.12 -0.99 13.04
C ASP A 147 21.91 0.12 11.99
N ASN A 148 20.71 0.69 11.93
CA ASN A 148 20.28 1.75 11.03
C ASN A 148 20.59 1.45 9.56
N ARG A 149 20.51 0.17 9.18
CA ARG A 149 20.73 -0.26 7.80
C ARG A 149 19.54 0.12 6.93
N THR A 150 19.85 0.52 5.72
CA THR A 150 18.89 0.67 4.63
C THR A 150 18.93 -0.60 3.80
N VAL A 151 17.78 -1.24 3.62
CA VAL A 151 17.62 -2.42 2.74
C VAL A 151 16.70 -2.06 1.59
N THR A 152 17.16 -2.16 0.35
CA THR A 152 16.37 -1.80 -0.82
C THR A 152 15.62 -3.01 -1.36
N ILE A 153 14.33 -2.85 -1.63
CA ILE A 153 13.53 -3.89 -2.30
C ILE A 153 13.90 -3.96 -3.78
N ASP A 154 14.11 -5.17 -4.29
CA ASP A 154 14.37 -5.40 -5.73
C ASP A 154 13.19 -4.94 -6.60
N MET A 155 13.46 -4.07 -7.56
CA MET A 155 12.49 -3.50 -8.50
C MET A 155 11.78 -4.55 -9.38
N ASN A 156 12.40 -5.71 -9.59
CA ASN A 156 11.89 -6.79 -10.44
C ASN A 156 10.79 -7.64 -9.76
N THR A 157 10.47 -7.36 -8.50
CA THR A 157 9.59 -8.20 -7.66
C THR A 157 8.11 -7.76 -7.67
N LEU A 158 7.63 -7.21 -8.80
CA LEU A 158 6.24 -6.72 -8.91
C LEU A 158 5.22 -7.82 -8.56
N ASN A 159 4.20 -7.46 -7.77
CA ASN A 159 3.10 -8.34 -7.37
C ASN A 159 3.54 -9.56 -6.55
N GLN A 160 4.75 -9.53 -5.98
CA GLN A 160 5.23 -10.54 -5.05
C GLN A 160 4.88 -10.16 -3.61
N THR A 161 4.69 -11.19 -2.79
CA THR A 161 4.63 -11.00 -1.34
C THR A 161 6.04 -10.90 -0.82
N VAL A 162 6.29 -9.88 -0.01
CA VAL A 162 7.55 -9.65 0.69
C VAL A 162 7.32 -9.81 2.18
N GLU A 163 8.23 -10.51 2.83
CA GLU A 163 8.35 -10.57 4.28
C GLU A 163 9.67 -9.93 4.70
N ILE A 164 9.57 -9.01 5.65
CA ILE A 164 10.67 -8.24 6.18
C ILE A 164 10.73 -8.55 7.67
N THR A 165 11.82 -9.16 8.10
CA THR A 165 12.04 -9.48 9.49
C THR A 165 13.23 -8.68 9.99
N THR A 166 13.10 -8.07 11.16
CA THR A 166 14.26 -7.54 11.89
C THR A 166 14.29 -8.16 13.26
N ARG A 167 15.45 -8.74 13.59
CA ARG A 167 15.75 -9.39 14.86
C ARG A 167 16.90 -8.63 15.51
N VAL A 168 16.65 -8.14 16.72
CA VAL A 168 17.63 -7.41 17.52
C VAL A 168 17.97 -8.25 18.73
N LEU A 169 19.24 -8.66 18.82
CA LEU A 169 19.78 -9.48 19.90
C LEU A 169 20.51 -8.57 20.89
N TYR A 170 20.15 -8.60 22.16
CA TYR A 170 20.76 -7.80 23.21
C TYR A 170 21.70 -8.65 24.06
N ARG A 171 22.75 -8.03 24.62
CA ARG A 171 23.77 -8.72 25.44
C ARG A 171 23.29 -9.24 26.81
N GLY A 172 22.02 -9.10 27.14
CA GLY A 172 21.44 -9.53 28.40
C GLY A 172 19.93 -9.39 28.42
N THR A 173 19.33 -9.66 29.56
CA THR A 173 17.89 -9.55 29.74
C THR A 173 17.40 -8.13 29.46
N ILE A 174 16.37 -7.99 28.64
CA ILE A 174 15.82 -6.69 28.24
C ILE A 174 14.56 -6.29 29.01
N VAL A 175 13.86 -7.24 29.62
CA VAL A 175 12.70 -6.99 30.49
C VAL A 175 12.97 -7.63 31.86
N ALA A 176 12.86 -6.84 32.93
CA ALA A 176 13.15 -7.29 34.29
C ALA A 176 12.36 -8.55 34.66
N ASN A 177 13.01 -9.48 35.36
CA ASN A 177 12.43 -10.76 35.80
C ASN A 177 11.94 -11.68 34.66
N THR A 178 12.57 -11.61 33.48
CA THR A 178 12.27 -12.48 32.34
C THR A 178 13.54 -13.05 31.72
N SER A 179 13.39 -14.02 30.82
CA SER A 179 14.48 -14.55 29.97
C SER A 179 14.62 -13.83 28.63
N CYS A 180 13.84 -12.77 28.39
CA CYS A 180 13.83 -12.07 27.10
C CYS A 180 15.16 -11.40 26.85
N THR A 181 15.78 -11.71 25.71
CA THR A 181 17.06 -11.11 25.27
C THR A 181 16.98 -10.58 23.85
N GLN A 182 15.86 -10.76 23.16
CA GLN A 182 15.72 -10.39 21.77
C GLN A 182 14.34 -9.82 21.45
N VAL A 183 14.30 -8.96 20.44
CA VAL A 183 13.07 -8.43 19.86
C VAL A 183 13.04 -8.76 18.39
N MET A 184 11.93 -9.31 17.92
CA MET A 184 11.68 -9.58 16.51
C MET A 184 10.47 -8.78 16.03
N SER A 185 10.65 -8.00 14.99
CA SER A 185 9.59 -7.31 14.25
C SER A 185 9.48 -7.93 12.87
N VAL A 186 8.26 -8.22 12.43
CA VAL A 186 7.97 -8.78 11.10
C VAL A 186 6.93 -7.90 10.42
N MET A 187 7.14 -7.60 9.15
CA MET A 187 6.13 -7.04 8.26
C MET A 187 5.98 -7.95 7.06
N ASN A 188 4.75 -8.32 6.75
CA ASN A 188 4.41 -9.02 5.53
C ASN A 188 3.50 -8.13 4.68
N GLY A 189 3.78 -8.03 3.40
CA GLY A 189 2.99 -7.21 2.49
C GLY A 189 3.13 -7.64 1.04
N THR A 190 2.29 -7.07 0.19
CA THR A 190 2.37 -7.24 -1.27
C THR A 190 2.99 -5.99 -1.87
N ILE A 191 3.99 -6.18 -2.75
CA ILE A 191 4.57 -5.09 -3.53
C ILE A 191 3.61 -4.79 -4.68
N VAL A 192 3.10 -3.55 -4.71
CA VAL A 192 2.15 -3.08 -5.71
C VAL A 192 2.75 -1.98 -6.56
N ARG A 193 2.24 -1.84 -7.79
CA ARG A 193 2.55 -0.69 -8.63
C ARG A 193 1.95 0.58 -8.02
N MET A 194 2.71 1.66 -8.03
CA MET A 194 2.25 2.98 -7.62
C MET A 194 2.31 3.94 -8.81
N TYR A 195 1.25 4.72 -8.99
CA TYR A 195 1.19 5.82 -9.95
C TYR A 195 1.22 7.18 -9.23
N ALA A 196 1.70 8.22 -9.93
CA ALA A 196 1.62 9.58 -9.41
C ALA A 196 0.17 10.04 -9.28
N THR A 197 -0.63 9.79 -10.32
CA THR A 197 -2.05 10.13 -10.44
C THR A 197 -2.84 8.96 -11.02
N ASN A 198 -4.16 8.95 -10.86
CA ASN A 198 -5.02 7.90 -11.39
C ASN A 198 -4.90 7.86 -12.93
N PRO A 199 -4.43 6.74 -13.50
CA PRO A 199 -4.23 6.64 -14.95
C PRO A 199 -5.54 6.67 -15.74
N ASN A 200 -6.68 6.39 -15.10
CA ASN A 200 -7.99 6.43 -15.75
C ASN A 200 -8.57 7.85 -15.85
N ALA A 201 -7.92 8.84 -15.22
CA ALA A 201 -8.38 10.23 -15.28
C ALA A 201 -8.27 10.84 -16.69
N ASP A 202 -7.21 10.48 -17.42
CA ASP A 202 -6.96 10.99 -18.76
C ASP A 202 -7.92 10.36 -19.79
N THR A 203 -8.32 9.10 -19.59
CA THR A 203 -9.33 8.41 -20.41
C THR A 203 -10.73 9.02 -20.24
N SER A 204 -11.12 9.42 -19.03
CA SER A 204 -12.40 10.12 -18.80
C SER A 204 -12.44 11.49 -19.50
N ALA A 205 -11.33 12.24 -19.50
CA ALA A 205 -11.25 13.53 -20.20
C ALA A 205 -11.32 13.36 -21.74
N ALA A 206 -10.67 12.33 -22.28
CA ALA A 206 -10.71 12.02 -23.71
C ALA A 206 -12.12 11.60 -24.18
N ILE A 207 -12.80 10.73 -23.42
CA ILE A 207 -14.16 10.27 -23.75
C ILE A 207 -15.17 11.43 -23.73
N ALA A 208 -15.10 12.31 -22.72
CA ALA A 208 -15.95 13.49 -22.62
C ALA A 208 -15.79 14.45 -23.82
N SER A 209 -14.56 14.62 -24.33
CA SER A 209 -14.30 15.46 -25.50
C SER A 209 -14.88 14.90 -26.81
N VAL A 210 -14.91 13.56 -26.95
CA VAL A 210 -15.45 12.87 -28.13
C VAL A 210 -16.98 12.88 -28.10
N GLN A 211 -17.61 12.64 -26.95
CA GLN A 211 -19.08 12.71 -26.79
C GLN A 211 -19.62 14.12 -27.09
N SER A 212 -18.94 15.17 -26.61
CA SER A 212 -19.32 16.57 -26.88
C SER A 212 -19.28 16.89 -28.38
N SER A 213 -18.24 16.40 -29.09
CA SER A 213 -18.06 16.60 -30.53
C SER A 213 -19.13 15.85 -31.35
N PHE A 214 -19.49 14.63 -30.94
CA PHE A 214 -20.54 13.83 -31.59
C PHE A 214 -21.94 14.43 -31.41
N LEU A 215 -22.25 14.92 -30.20
CA LEU A 215 -23.51 15.62 -29.92
C LEU A 215 -23.65 16.90 -30.74
N ALA A 216 -22.58 17.69 -30.89
CA ALA A 216 -22.57 18.87 -31.74
C ALA A 216 -22.83 18.54 -33.21
N LEU A 217 -22.25 17.46 -33.73
CA LEU A 217 -22.49 16.99 -35.09
C LEU A 217 -23.93 16.51 -35.31
N ILE A 218 -24.50 15.76 -34.35
CA ILE A 218 -25.91 15.32 -34.42
C ILE A 218 -26.87 16.51 -34.35
N LEU A 219 -26.63 17.49 -33.49
CA LEU A 219 -27.45 18.71 -33.43
C LEU A 219 -27.36 19.52 -34.72
N SER A 220 -26.16 19.70 -35.28
CA SER A 220 -25.97 20.46 -36.54
C SER A 220 -26.67 19.80 -37.73
N SER A 221 -26.63 18.47 -37.83
CA SER A 221 -27.29 17.70 -38.91
C SER A 221 -28.81 17.66 -38.77
N LEU A 222 -29.34 17.60 -37.54
CA LEU A 222 -30.78 17.68 -37.28
C LEU A 222 -31.35 19.08 -37.57
N ILE A 223 -30.58 20.14 -37.31
CA ILE A 223 -30.95 21.52 -37.68
C ILE A 223 -30.95 21.69 -39.21
N TYR A 224 -29.97 21.11 -39.91
CA TYR A 224 -29.90 21.13 -41.38
C TYR A 224 -31.05 20.39 -42.07
N CYS A 225 -31.52 19.28 -41.49
CA CYS A 225 -32.70 18.56 -41.97
C CYS A 225 -34.05 19.22 -41.59
N ALA A 226 -34.02 20.30 -40.79
CA ALA A 226 -35.22 20.95 -40.27
C ALA A 226 -35.58 22.27 -40.97
N LEU A 227 -34.64 22.84 -41.74
CA LEU A 227 -34.81 23.95 -42.68
C LEU A 227 -35.18 23.41 -44.07
#